data_AF-A0A2B4SSS1-F1
#
_entry.id   AF-A0A2B4SSS1-F1
#
_cell.length_a   1.000
_cell.length_b   1.000
_cell.length_c   1.000
_cell.angle_alpha   90.00
_cell.angle_beta   90.00
_cell.angle_gamma   90.00
#
_symmetry.space_group_name_H-M   'P 1'
#
loop_
_entity.id
_entity.type
_entity.pdbx_description
1 polymer ?
#
loop_
_entity_poly.entity_id
_entity_poly.type
_entity_poly.pdbx_seq_one_letter_code
_entity_poly.pdbx_strand_id
1 'polypeptide(L)'
;MDERIAWGLVTIKDSVFSGETLEDWYSLSGKQGDDKEGMINLVFSYRQASAPPPQAVMYPSMPVTNVPVMMVPQPVVPGTQVLYPGGYGPGQPVPTGPQQHQQQPRQLNQHDITGLKDMFPNMEEGVIRSVLEACGGDINAATTHLLGMTSES
;
A
#
# COMPACT_ATOMS: atom_id res chain seq x y z
N MET A 1 -22.66 35.93 0.13
CA MET A 1 -21.59 35.93 1.15
C MET A 1 -21.87 34.74 2.02
N ASP A 2 -20.92 33.83 2.17
CA ASP A 2 -21.08 32.66 3.05
C ASP A 2 -20.74 33.09 4.48
N GLU A 3 -21.70 32.99 5.40
CA GLU A 3 -21.55 33.49 6.76
C GLU A 3 -20.99 32.37 7.66
N ARG A 4 -19.98 32.66 8.48
CA ARG A 4 -19.46 31.70 9.46
C ARG A 4 -20.51 31.48 10.57
N ILE A 5 -21.15 30.31 10.55
CA ILE A 5 -22.22 29.96 11.50
C ILE A 5 -21.69 29.32 12.79
N ALA A 6 -20.55 28.63 12.76
CA ALA A 6 -19.94 27.98 13.92
C ALA A 6 -18.42 27.83 13.74
N TRP A 7 -17.66 27.76 14.84
CA TRP A 7 -16.20 27.57 14.85
C TRP A 7 -15.70 26.93 16.15
N GLY A 8 -14.54 26.28 16.09
CA GLY A 8 -13.85 25.72 17.26
C GLY A 8 -12.35 25.62 16.99
N LEU A 9 -11.52 25.68 18.03
CA LEU A 9 -10.07 25.50 17.93
C LEU A 9 -9.67 24.19 18.61
N VAL A 10 -9.17 23.24 17.82
CA VAL A 10 -8.77 21.91 18.30
C VAL A 10 -7.27 21.75 18.18
N THR A 11 -6.60 21.43 19.28
CA THR A 11 -5.16 21.12 19.31
C THR A 11 -4.97 19.62 19.12
N ILE A 12 -4.17 19.23 18.13
CA ILE A 12 -3.84 17.82 17.89
C ILE A 12 -2.88 17.34 18.98
N LYS A 13 -3.21 16.23 19.64
CA LYS A 13 -2.38 15.63 20.70
C LYS A 13 -1.12 14.96 20.11
N ASP A 14 -0.01 15.01 20.84
CA ASP A 14 1.26 14.38 20.43
C ASP A 14 1.15 12.87 20.18
N SER A 15 0.23 12.21 20.90
CA SER A 15 0.00 10.78 20.73
C SER A 15 -0.51 10.42 19.34
N VAL A 16 -1.23 11.34 18.67
CA VAL A 16 -1.66 11.16 17.28
C VAL A 16 -0.46 11.04 16.37
N PHE A 17 0.55 11.91 16.53
CA PHE A 17 1.79 11.85 15.74
C PHE A 17 2.64 10.61 16.02
N SER A 18 2.42 9.96 17.16
CA SER A 18 3.03 8.66 17.50
C SER A 18 2.32 7.47 16.83
N GLY A 19 1.24 7.73 16.07
CA GLY A 19 0.47 6.72 15.34
C GLY A 19 -0.81 6.29 16.05
N GLU A 20 -1.16 6.89 17.20
CA GLU A 20 -2.45 6.62 17.84
C GLU A 20 -3.60 7.33 17.08
N THR A 21 -4.77 6.70 17.09
CA THR A 21 -6.00 7.33 16.58
C THR A 21 -6.72 8.00 17.74
N LEU A 22 -6.99 9.30 17.63
CA LEU A 22 -7.79 10.05 18.59
C LEU A 22 -9.17 10.31 18.00
N GLU A 23 -10.21 9.83 18.69
CA GLU A 23 -11.61 10.15 18.41
C GLU A 23 -12.18 10.89 19.61
N ASP A 24 -12.76 12.07 19.38
CA ASP A 24 -13.36 12.87 20.45
C ASP A 24 -14.45 13.82 19.93
N TRP A 25 -15.28 14.30 20.85
CA TRP A 25 -16.32 15.29 20.58
C TRP A 25 -15.84 16.70 20.95
N TYR A 26 -15.95 17.64 20.01
CA TYR A 26 -15.51 19.02 20.17
C TYR A 26 -16.70 19.96 20.08
N SER A 27 -16.86 20.83 21.09
CA SER A 27 -17.89 21.86 21.11
C SER A 27 -17.56 22.99 20.14
N LEU A 28 -18.61 23.61 19.60
CA LEU A 28 -18.51 24.71 18.65
C LEU A 28 -19.12 25.99 19.25
N SER A 29 -18.48 27.11 18.95
CA SER A 29 -18.89 28.46 19.31
C SER A 29 -19.38 29.22 18.08
N GLY A 30 -20.24 30.23 18.30
CA GLY A 30 -20.78 31.02 17.20
C GLY A 30 -21.65 32.16 17.68
N LYS A 31 -22.77 32.40 16.98
CA LYS A 31 -23.70 33.50 17.29
C LYS A 31 -24.48 33.27 18.58
N GLN A 32 -24.72 32.00 18.95
CA GLN A 32 -25.43 31.62 20.18
C GLN A 32 -24.55 31.70 21.43
N GLY A 33 -23.26 31.97 21.26
CA GLY A 33 -22.27 32.04 22.33
C GLY A 33 -21.26 30.90 22.28
N ASP A 34 -20.44 30.83 23.33
CA ASP A 34 -19.36 29.86 23.44
C ASP A 34 -19.90 28.46 23.75
N ASP A 35 -19.43 27.46 23.00
CA ASP A 35 -19.85 26.05 23.12
C ASP A 35 -21.38 25.83 23.00
N LYS A 36 -22.07 26.71 22.27
CA LYS A 36 -23.53 26.68 22.07
C LYS A 36 -23.99 26.29 20.68
N GLU A 37 -23.08 26.12 19.71
CA GLU A 37 -23.44 25.75 18.33
C GLU A 37 -23.45 24.23 18.11
N GLY A 38 -23.39 23.43 19.19
CA GLY A 38 -23.39 21.97 19.15
C GLY A 38 -21.99 21.37 19.26
N MET A 39 -21.89 20.07 18.95
CA MET A 39 -20.63 19.32 18.99
C MET A 39 -20.40 18.56 17.68
N ILE A 40 -19.13 18.41 17.31
CA ILE A 40 -18.70 17.60 16.18
C ILE A 40 -17.78 16.48 16.66
N ASN A 41 -17.97 15.28 16.12
CA ASN A 41 -17.04 14.17 16.33
C ASN A 41 -15.93 14.26 15.30
N LEU A 42 -14.68 14.27 15.75
CA LEU A 42 -13.50 14.30 14.89
C LEU A 42 -12.60 13.12 15.20
N VAL A 43 -12.12 12.47 14.13
CA VAL A 43 -11.15 11.37 14.20
C VAL A 43 -9.83 11.84 13.58
N PHE A 44 -8.78 11.86 14.39
CA PHE A 44 -7.43 12.20 13.97
C PHE A 44 -6.56 10.94 13.90
N SER A 45 -5.91 10.72 12.78
CA SER A 45 -4.89 9.68 12.61
C SER A 45 -3.71 10.23 11.81
N TYR A 46 -2.50 9.80 12.15
CA TYR A 46 -1.29 10.20 11.45
C TYR A 46 -0.60 8.99 10.84
N ARG A 47 -0.23 9.09 9.57
CA ARG A 47 0.61 8.11 8.87
C ARG A 47 1.75 8.85 8.17
N GLN A 48 2.97 8.38 8.38
CA GLN A 48 4.11 8.88 7.62
C GLN A 48 4.04 8.34 6.19
N ALA A 49 3.93 9.24 5.21
CA ALA A 49 4.06 8.86 3.82
C ALA A 49 5.52 8.49 3.55
N SER A 50 5.80 7.23 3.22
CA SER A 50 7.10 6.84 2.69
C SER A 50 7.24 7.47 1.30
N ALA A 51 8.15 8.44 1.16
CA ALA A 51 8.55 8.90 -0.16
C ALA A 51 9.14 7.68 -0.91
N PRO A 52 8.75 7.43 -2.17
CA PRO A 52 9.44 6.43 -2.97
C PRO A 52 10.93 6.79 -2.99
N PRO A 53 11.84 5.82 -2.83
CA PRO A 53 13.26 6.10 -2.94
C PRO A 53 13.50 6.84 -4.26
N PRO A 54 14.38 7.88 -4.27
CA PRO A 54 14.72 8.55 -5.51
C PRO A 54 15.13 7.46 -6.49
N GLN A 55 14.39 7.34 -7.59
CA GLN A 55 14.65 6.33 -8.58
C GLN A 55 16.07 6.59 -9.07
N ALA A 56 17.00 5.72 -8.65
CA ALA A 56 18.30 5.68 -9.26
C ALA A 56 18.01 5.50 -10.75
N VAL A 57 18.33 6.52 -11.53
CA VAL A 57 18.34 6.45 -12.99
C VAL A 57 19.31 5.33 -13.35
N MET A 58 18.79 4.10 -13.40
CA MET A 58 19.51 2.97 -13.95
C MET A 58 19.63 3.28 -15.42
N TYR A 59 20.82 3.77 -15.81
CA TYR A 59 21.21 3.78 -17.20
C TYR A 59 20.94 2.38 -17.75
N PRO A 60 20.22 2.24 -18.88
CA PRO A 60 20.04 0.94 -19.49
C PRO A 60 21.42 0.38 -19.80
N SER A 61 21.82 -0.66 -19.08
CA SER A 61 22.99 -1.46 -19.39
C SER A 61 22.75 -2.04 -20.78
N MET A 62 23.49 -1.54 -21.77
CA MET A 62 23.49 -2.09 -23.11
C MET A 62 23.75 -3.60 -23.01
N PRO A 63 22.95 -4.47 -23.66
CA PRO A 63 23.27 -5.88 -23.70
C PRO A 63 24.60 -6.02 -24.44
N VAL A 64 25.63 -6.48 -23.72
CA VAL A 64 26.83 -7.02 -24.34
C VAL A 64 26.40 -8.25 -25.12
N THR A 65 26.12 -8.07 -26.40
CA THR A 65 25.99 -9.17 -27.35
C THR A 65 27.34 -9.88 -27.34
N ASN A 66 27.38 -11.06 -26.73
CA ASN A 66 28.45 -12.04 -26.87
C ASN A 66 28.54 -12.40 -28.36
N VAL A 67 29.30 -11.63 -29.12
CA VAL A 67 29.75 -12.07 -30.44
C VAL A 67 30.84 -13.12 -30.21
N PRO A 68 30.68 -14.36 -30.68
CA PRO A 68 31.76 -15.32 -30.63
C PRO A 68 32.87 -14.81 -31.55
N VAL A 69 33.99 -14.41 -30.94
CA VAL A 69 35.23 -14.13 -31.68
C VAL A 69 35.70 -15.46 -32.26
N MET A 70 35.48 -15.66 -33.57
CA MET A 70 36.19 -16.70 -34.31
C MET A 70 37.67 -16.31 -34.33
N MET A 71 38.48 -16.99 -33.51
CA MET A 71 39.93 -16.87 -33.60
C MET A 71 40.38 -17.44 -34.95
N VAL A 72 40.81 -16.55 -35.83
CA VAL A 72 41.61 -16.91 -37.00
C VAL A 72 43.02 -17.23 -36.48
N PRO A 73 43.64 -18.38 -36.82
CA PRO A 73 44.97 -18.69 -36.33
C PRO A 73 45.97 -17.70 -36.93
N GLN A 74 46.57 -16.85 -36.08
CA GLN A 74 47.74 -16.05 -36.49
C GLN A 74 48.99 -16.94 -36.40
N PRO A 75 49.91 -16.86 -37.37
CA PRO A 75 51.18 -17.57 -37.32
C PRO A 75 52.03 -17.07 -36.14
N VAL A 76 52.47 -18.01 -35.30
CA VAL A 76 53.26 -17.78 -34.09
C VAL A 76 54.63 -17.20 -34.46
N VAL A 77 54.91 -15.98 -33.97
CA VAL A 77 56.27 -15.42 -33.95
C VAL A 77 56.96 -15.86 -32.65
N PRO A 78 58.18 -16.43 -32.70
CA PRO A 78 58.90 -16.85 -31.49
C PRO A 78 59.41 -15.62 -30.73
N GLY A 79 59.02 -15.45 -29.47
CA GLY A 79 59.69 -14.48 -28.58
C GLY A 79 58.83 -13.77 -27.52
N THR A 80 57.50 -13.90 -27.54
CA THR A 80 56.63 -13.21 -26.57
C THR A 80 55.83 -14.20 -25.73
N GLN A 81 56.07 -14.18 -24.42
CA GLN A 81 55.34 -14.93 -23.41
C GLN A 81 53.89 -14.45 -23.39
N VAL A 82 52.96 -15.32 -23.80
CA VAL A 82 51.51 -15.08 -23.73
C VAL A 82 51.03 -15.56 -22.36
N LEU A 83 50.68 -14.61 -21.49
CA LEU A 83 50.08 -14.89 -20.18
C LEU A 83 48.59 -15.19 -20.39
N TYR A 84 48.21 -16.47 -20.40
CA TYR A 84 46.80 -16.89 -20.41
C TYR A 84 46.20 -16.79 -18.99
N PRO A 85 44.97 -16.28 -18.82
CA PRO A 85 44.26 -16.36 -17.55
C PRO A 85 43.78 -17.80 -17.32
N GLY A 86 44.34 -18.45 -16.30
CA GLY A 86 43.95 -19.78 -15.86
C GLY A 86 42.72 -19.76 -14.95
N GLY A 87 41.95 -20.86 -15.00
CA GLY A 87 41.15 -21.30 -13.87
C GLY A 87 39.67 -21.55 -14.16
N TYR A 88 39.36 -22.66 -14.84
CA TYR A 88 38.05 -23.30 -14.75
C TYR A 88 37.96 -24.06 -13.42
N GLY A 89 37.03 -23.68 -12.55
CA GLY A 89 36.59 -24.47 -11.40
C GLY A 89 35.16 -24.97 -11.63
N PRO A 90 34.84 -26.26 -11.40
CA PRO A 90 33.49 -26.76 -11.53
C PRO A 90 32.73 -26.62 -10.20
N GLY A 91 31.49 -26.13 -10.28
CA GLY A 91 30.50 -26.28 -9.20
C GLY A 91 29.98 -24.97 -8.65
N GLN A 92 28.83 -24.53 -9.17
CA GLN A 92 27.81 -23.85 -8.37
C GLN A 92 26.42 -24.29 -8.87
N PRO A 93 25.48 -24.60 -7.96
CA PRO A 93 24.13 -25.00 -8.31
C PRO A 93 23.36 -23.84 -8.95
N VAL A 94 22.55 -24.17 -9.96
CA VAL A 94 21.56 -23.29 -10.57
C VAL A 94 20.67 -22.67 -9.49
N PRO A 95 20.62 -21.34 -9.33
CA PRO A 95 19.57 -20.71 -8.56
C PRO A 95 18.28 -20.85 -9.35
N THR A 96 17.35 -21.63 -8.81
CA THR A 96 15.94 -21.58 -9.16
C THR A 96 15.49 -20.12 -9.19
N GLY A 97 15.01 -19.68 -10.34
CA GLY A 97 14.50 -18.32 -10.52
C GLY A 97 13.39 -17.99 -9.53
N PRO A 98 13.15 -16.69 -9.27
CA PRO A 98 12.11 -16.27 -8.34
C PRO A 98 10.76 -16.80 -8.81
N GLN A 99 10.17 -17.68 -7.99
CA GLN A 99 8.78 -18.07 -8.11
C GLN A 99 7.94 -16.80 -8.08
N GLN A 100 7.22 -16.56 -9.18
CA GLN A 100 6.11 -15.64 -9.20
C GLN A 100 5.14 -16.10 -8.13
N HIS A 101 5.09 -15.38 -7.02
CA HIS A 101 4.01 -15.51 -6.05
C HIS A 101 2.73 -15.06 -6.77
N GLN A 102 2.02 -16.03 -7.36
CA GLN A 102 0.61 -15.87 -7.68
C GLN A 102 -0.07 -15.41 -6.40
N GLN A 103 -0.54 -14.17 -6.41
CA GLN A 103 -1.43 -13.64 -5.38
C GLN A 103 -2.61 -14.60 -5.29
N GLN A 104 -2.64 -15.41 -4.24
CA GLN A 104 -3.83 -16.15 -3.87
C GLN A 104 -4.95 -15.11 -3.72
N PRO A 105 -6.13 -15.33 -4.33
CA PRO A 105 -7.31 -14.56 -3.98
C PRO A 105 -7.44 -14.67 -2.46
N ARG A 106 -7.43 -13.55 -1.75
CA ARG A 106 -7.76 -13.53 -0.32
C ARG A 106 -9.07 -14.28 -0.17
N GLN A 107 -9.03 -15.43 0.50
CA GLN A 107 -10.22 -16.23 0.73
C GLN A 107 -11.19 -15.34 1.49
N LEU A 108 -12.37 -15.09 0.93
CA LEU A 108 -13.45 -14.37 1.58
C LEU A 108 -13.73 -15.09 2.91
N ASN A 109 -13.27 -14.51 4.02
CA ASN A 109 -13.38 -15.14 5.31
C ASN A 109 -14.83 -15.02 5.78
N GLN A 110 -15.47 -16.15 6.08
CA GLN A 110 -16.84 -16.22 6.58
C GLN A 110 -17.06 -15.37 7.84
N HIS A 111 -16.00 -15.22 8.65
CA HIS A 111 -15.98 -14.37 9.84
C HIS A 111 -16.25 -12.89 9.53
N ASP A 112 -15.77 -12.40 8.39
CA ASP A 112 -15.92 -11.01 7.98
C ASP A 112 -17.37 -10.72 7.57
N ILE A 113 -18.00 -11.70 6.91
CA ILE A 113 -19.43 -11.65 6.56
C ILE A 113 -20.29 -11.66 7.83
N THR A 114 -19.96 -12.51 8.81
CA THR A 114 -20.67 -12.55 10.09
C THR A 114 -20.50 -11.26 10.88
N GLY A 115 -19.29 -10.70 10.95
CA GLY A 115 -19.05 -9.41 11.63
C GLY A 115 -19.81 -8.26 10.98
N LEU A 116 -19.86 -8.21 9.65
CA LEU A 116 -20.67 -7.22 8.93
C LEU A 116 -22.17 -7.46 9.13
N LYS A 117 -22.61 -8.71 9.25
CA LYS A 117 -24.01 -9.06 9.52
C LYS A 117 -24.47 -8.63 10.92
N ASP A 118 -23.59 -8.72 11.91
CA ASP A 118 -23.85 -8.23 13.27
C ASP A 118 -23.93 -6.70 13.32
N MET A 119 -23.10 -6.00 12.54
CA MET A 119 -23.16 -4.54 12.41
C MET A 119 -24.38 -4.06 11.61
N PHE A 120 -24.79 -4.82 10.59
CA PHE A 120 -25.90 -4.49 9.70
C PHE A 120 -26.95 -5.63 9.65
N PRO A 121 -27.72 -5.84 10.74
CA PRO A 121 -28.67 -6.96 10.81
C PRO A 121 -29.76 -6.88 9.73
N ASN A 122 -30.12 -5.66 9.32
CA ASN A 122 -31.10 -5.38 8.27
C ASN A 122 -30.57 -5.58 6.84
N MET A 123 -29.25 -5.75 6.66
CA MET A 123 -28.65 -5.94 5.35
C MET A 123 -28.60 -7.42 4.96
N GLU A 124 -28.88 -7.73 3.69
CA GLU A 124 -28.87 -9.09 3.18
C GLU A 124 -27.44 -9.64 3.08
N GLU A 125 -27.22 -10.91 3.45
CA GLU A 125 -25.90 -11.55 3.35
C GLU A 125 -25.34 -11.60 1.92
N GLY A 126 -26.22 -11.67 0.91
CA GLY A 126 -25.80 -11.60 -0.50
C GLY A 126 -25.22 -10.24 -0.87
N VAL A 127 -25.77 -9.16 -0.33
CA VAL A 127 -25.27 -7.79 -0.52
C VAL A 127 -23.96 -7.59 0.22
N ILE A 128 -23.88 -8.05 1.48
CA ILE A 128 -22.64 -7.99 2.27
C ILE A 128 -21.49 -8.73 1.55
N ARG A 129 -21.75 -9.93 1.02
CA ARG A 129 -20.77 -10.70 0.24
C ARG A 129 -20.31 -9.96 -1.01
N SER A 130 -21.25 -9.43 -1.78
CA SER A 130 -20.96 -8.68 -3.00
C SER A 130 -20.10 -7.44 -2.73
N VAL A 131 -20.43 -6.68 -1.69
CA VAL A 131 -19.66 -5.49 -1.30
C VAL A 131 -18.27 -5.87 -0.78
N LEU A 132 -18.17 -6.93 0.04
CA LEU A 132 -16.88 -7.40 0.55
C LEU A 132 -15.98 -7.92 -0.57
N GLU A 133 -16.55 -8.61 -1.57
CA GLU A 133 -15.86 -9.08 -2.77
C GLU A 133 -15.40 -7.91 -3.65
N ALA A 134 -16.27 -6.91 -3.86
CA ALA A 134 -15.91 -5.68 -4.57
C ALA A 134 -14.80 -4.89 -3.85
N CYS A 135 -14.74 -4.96 -2.52
CA CYS A 135 -13.70 -4.36 -1.69
C CYS A 135 -12.45 -5.24 -1.54
N GLY A 136 -12.35 -6.39 -2.22
CA GLY A 136 -11.19 -7.28 -2.14
C GLY A 136 -10.94 -7.90 -0.76
N GLY A 137 -12.02 -8.09 0.02
CA GLY A 137 -11.97 -8.61 1.39
C GLY A 137 -11.65 -7.55 2.45
N ASP A 138 -11.71 -6.26 2.12
CA ASP A 138 -11.48 -5.18 3.10
C ASP A 138 -12.79 -4.83 3.83
N ILE A 139 -12.85 -5.20 5.12
CA ILE A 139 -14.01 -4.98 6.00
C ILE A 139 -14.27 -3.48 6.20
N ASN A 140 -13.23 -2.65 6.27
CA ASN A 140 -13.38 -1.22 6.56
C ASN A 140 -13.97 -0.50 5.35
N ALA A 141 -13.47 -0.84 4.17
CA ALA A 141 -14.03 -0.37 2.91
C ALA A 141 -15.48 -0.85 2.76
N ALA A 142 -15.75 -2.14 3.00
CA ALA A 142 -17.09 -2.69 2.93
C ALA A 142 -18.05 -2.02 3.92
N THR A 143 -17.62 -1.77 5.15
CA THR A 143 -18.41 -1.08 6.18
C THR A 143 -18.79 0.31 5.73
N THR A 144 -17.85 1.08 5.15
CA THR A 144 -18.10 2.43 4.65
C THR A 144 -19.16 2.43 3.53
N HIS A 145 -19.06 1.47 2.61
CA HIS A 145 -20.04 1.31 1.53
C HIS A 145 -21.42 0.89 2.04
N LEU A 146 -21.47 -0.07 2.97
CA LEU A 146 -22.72 -0.53 3.58
C LEU A 146 -23.41 0.57 4.39
N LEU A 147 -22.64 1.37 5.15
CA LEU A 147 -23.15 2.51 5.92
C LEU A 147 -23.79 3.56 4.99
N GLY A 148 -23.16 3.84 3.85
CA GLY A 148 -23.71 4.72 2.81
C GLY A 148 -25.03 4.21 2.22
N MET A 149 -25.13 2.91 1.94
CA MET A 149 -26.36 2.29 1.45
C MET A 149 -27.49 2.28 2.48
N THR A 150 -27.18 2.09 3.77
CA THR A 150 -28.19 2.18 4.85
C THR A 150 -28.64 3.60 5.18
N SER A 151 -27.84 4.61 4.81
CA SER A 151 -28.16 6.03 5.05
C SER A 151 -29.04 6.64 3.96
N GLU A 152 -29.20 5.96 2.82
CA GLU A 152 -30.00 6.40 1.67
C GLU A 152 -31.38 5.73 1.61
N SER A 153 -32.02 5.52 2.76
CA SER A 153 -33.40 5.00 2.87
C SER A 153 -34.24 5.72 3.91
#